data_AF-A0A962Z9Z9-F1
#
_entry.id   AF-A0A962Z9Z9-F1
#
_cell.length_a   1.000
_cell.length_b   1.000
_cell.length_c   1.000
_cell.angle_alpha   90.00
_cell.angle_beta   90.00
_cell.angle_gamma   90.00
#
_symmetry.space_group_name_H-M   'P 1'
#
loop_
_entity.id
_entity.type
_entity.pdbx_description
1 polymer ?
#
loop_
_entity_poly.entity_id
_entity_poly.type
_entity_poly.pdbx_seq_one_letter_code
_entity_poly.pdbx_strand_id
1 'polypeptide(L)'
;VARKWLAEDRIGYIHFRNVRGRVPCYREVFVDEGDIDMVRMMRLLHDGGYDGVLVPDHTPALDCSAPWHAGMAFALGYMRACIQAVERL
;
A
#
# COMPACT_ATOMS: atom_id res chain seq x y z
N VAL A 1 2.73 -13.61 7.09
CA VAL A 1 1.26 -13.47 7.22
C VAL A 1 0.59 -13.31 5.87
N ALA A 2 0.90 -12.26 5.08
CA ALA A 2 0.30 -12.03 3.76
C ALA A 2 0.34 -13.26 2.82
N ARG A 3 1.50 -13.91 2.63
CA ARG A 3 1.61 -15.14 1.79
C ARG A 3 0.65 -16.26 2.19
N LYS A 4 0.45 -16.46 3.50
CA LYS A 4 -0.42 -17.52 4.01
C LYS A 4 -1.86 -17.25 3.60
N TRP A 5 -2.35 -16.05 3.88
CA TRP A 5 -3.73 -15.68 3.56
C TRP A 5 -3.99 -15.59 2.06
N LEU A 6 -2.97 -15.21 1.29
CA LEU A 6 -3.05 -15.21 -0.17
C LEU A 6 -3.16 -16.64 -0.71
N ALA A 7 -2.31 -17.56 -0.25
CA ALA A 7 -2.34 -18.97 -0.68
C ALA A 7 -3.63 -19.71 -0.26
N GLU A 8 -4.26 -19.28 0.84
CA GLU A 8 -5.55 -19.82 1.29
C GLU A 8 -6.76 -19.16 0.63
N ASP A 9 -6.58 -18.15 -0.23
CA ASP A 9 -7.65 -17.32 -0.81
C ASP A 9 -8.58 -16.68 0.23
N ARG A 10 -7.97 -16.02 1.23
CA ARG A 10 -8.68 -15.45 2.40
C ARG A 10 -8.52 -13.95 2.56
N ILE A 11 -8.14 -13.25 1.49
CA ILE A 11 -7.96 -11.80 1.50
C ILE A 11 -9.14 -11.14 0.77
N GLY A 12 -10.06 -10.53 1.52
CA GLY A 12 -11.20 -9.82 0.91
C GLY A 12 -10.81 -8.51 0.22
N TYR A 13 -10.04 -7.67 0.91
CA TYR A 13 -9.51 -6.39 0.40
C TYR A 13 -8.29 -5.97 1.23
N ILE A 14 -7.47 -5.07 0.70
CA ILE A 14 -6.21 -4.64 1.31
C ILE A 14 -6.16 -3.11 1.46
N HIS A 15 -5.87 -2.66 2.67
CA HIS A 15 -5.48 -1.27 2.95
C HIS A 15 -4.00 -1.08 2.60
N PHE A 16 -3.72 -0.26 1.60
CA PHE A 16 -2.39 -0.03 1.06
C PHE A 16 -1.81 1.27 1.65
N ARG A 17 -1.26 1.16 2.86
CA ARG A 17 -0.56 2.23 3.57
C ARG A 17 0.72 1.74 4.20
N ASN A 18 1.51 2.68 4.73
CA ASN A 18 2.78 2.37 5.36
C ASN A 18 2.95 3.09 6.71
N VAL A 19 3.77 2.51 7.58
CA VAL A 19 4.05 2.99 8.93
C VAL A 19 5.52 2.81 9.25
N ARG A 20 6.05 3.63 10.17
CA ARG A 20 7.32 3.38 10.84
C ARG A 20 7.09 2.96 12.28
N GLY A 21 7.73 1.89 12.71
CA GLY A 21 7.58 1.32 14.04
C GLY A 21 6.43 0.31 14.13
N ARG A 22 6.01 0.01 15.36
CA ARG A 22 5.01 -1.02 15.66
C ARG A 22 4.27 -0.68 16.93
N VAL A 23 3.07 -1.22 17.10
CA VAL A 23 2.28 -1.07 18.33
C VAL A 23 3.14 -1.38 19.57
N PRO A 24 3.11 -0.53 20.61
CA PRO A 24 2.24 0.65 20.78
C PRO A 24 2.78 1.95 20.16
N CYS A 25 4.05 2.00 19.71
CA CYS A 25 4.70 3.21 19.23
C CYS A 25 4.98 3.10 17.73
N TYR A 26 4.06 3.60 16.91
CA TYR A 26 4.24 3.71 15.47
C TYR A 26 3.77 5.08 14.96
N ARG A 27 4.25 5.46 13.78
CA ARG A 27 3.82 6.67 13.08
C ARG A 27 3.39 6.32 11.67
N GLU A 28 2.25 6.87 11.26
CA GLU A 28 1.80 6.82 9.87
C GLU A 28 2.63 7.79 9.02
N VAL A 29 3.07 7.32 7.85
CA VAL A 29 3.97 8.03 6.94
C VAL A 29 3.45 7.90 5.51
N PHE A 30 4.09 8.58 4.55
CA PHE A 30 3.76 8.36 3.14
C PHE A 30 4.03 6.90 2.75
N VAL A 31 3.29 6.43 1.74
CA VAL A 31 3.28 5.02 1.32
C VAL A 31 4.67 4.48 0.97
N ASP A 32 5.59 5.34 0.53
CA ASP A 32 6.96 5.05 0.13
C ASP A 32 8.01 5.22 1.24
N GLU A 33 7.63 5.69 2.42
CA GLU A 33 8.58 6.06 3.48
C GLU A 33 8.63 5.09 4.66
N GLY A 34 7.71 4.13 4.75
CA GLY A 34 7.57 3.27 5.94
C GLY A 34 8.41 1.99 5.90
N ASP A 35 8.20 1.15 6.91
CA ASP A 35 8.97 -0.08 7.13
C ASP A 35 8.58 -1.22 6.17
N ILE A 36 7.44 -1.08 5.49
CA ILE A 36 6.97 -2.07 4.51
C ILE A 36 7.54 -1.74 3.13
N ASP A 37 8.22 -2.70 2.52
CA ASP A 37 8.57 -2.65 1.09
C ASP A 37 7.31 -2.88 0.25
N MET A 38 6.67 -1.77 -0.15
CA MET A 38 5.40 -1.80 -0.85
C MET A 38 5.51 -2.39 -2.26
N VAL A 39 6.64 -2.23 -2.95
CA VAL A 39 6.86 -2.82 -4.28
C VAL A 39 6.98 -4.33 -4.15
N ARG A 40 7.72 -4.83 -3.16
CA ARG A 40 7.79 -6.26 -2.87
C ARG A 40 6.43 -6.84 -2.45
N MET A 41 5.64 -6.09 -1.68
CA MET A 41 4.28 -6.51 -1.36
C MET A 41 3.41 -6.59 -2.62
N MET A 42 3.49 -5.61 -3.52
CA MET A 42 2.77 -5.64 -4.79
C MET A 42 3.18 -6.85 -5.65
N ARG A 43 4.48 -7.15 -5.75
CA ARG A 43 4.97 -8.35 -6.45
C ARG A 43 4.40 -9.63 -5.84
N LEU A 44 4.42 -9.73 -4.51
CA LEU A 44 3.89 -10.89 -3.80
C LEU A 44 2.40 -11.12 -4.09
N LEU A 45 1.61 -10.05 -4.14
CA LEU A 45 0.19 -10.13 -4.48
C LEU A 45 -0.02 -10.53 -5.95
N HIS A 46 0.75 -9.92 -6.86
CA HIS A 46 0.71 -10.22 -8.29
C HIS A 46 1.10 -11.68 -8.59
N ASP A 47 2.25 -12.13 -8.10
CA ASP A 47 2.76 -13.50 -8.28
C ASP A 47 1.82 -14.55 -7.68
N GLY A 48 1.11 -14.19 -6.62
CA GLY A 48 0.11 -15.05 -5.98
C GLY A 48 -1.28 -14.95 -6.58
N GLY A 49 -1.47 -14.24 -7.70
CA GLY A 49 -2.74 -14.17 -8.42
C GLY A 49 -3.85 -13.42 -7.69
N TYR A 50 -3.51 -12.46 -6.82
CA TYR A 50 -4.51 -11.66 -6.12
C TYR A 50 -5.27 -10.75 -7.10
N ASP A 51 -6.59 -10.93 -7.22
CA ASP A 51 -7.48 -10.15 -8.09
C ASP A 51 -8.50 -9.30 -7.28
N GLY A 52 -8.16 -9.00 -6.02
CA GLY A 52 -9.03 -8.25 -5.12
C GLY A 52 -8.76 -6.74 -5.08
N VAL A 53 -9.47 -6.04 -4.19
CA VAL A 53 -9.43 -4.58 -4.11
C VAL A 53 -8.26 -4.08 -3.23
N LEU A 54 -7.49 -3.14 -3.76
CA LEU A 54 -6.50 -2.35 -3.04
C LEU A 54 -7.04 -0.94 -2.80
N VAL A 55 -7.00 -0.48 -1.55
CA VAL A 55 -7.52 0.84 -1.15
C VAL A 55 -6.39 1.69 -0.55
N PRO A 56 -6.11 2.91 -1.03
CA PRO A 56 -5.25 3.83 -0.30
C PRO A 56 -5.94 4.19 1.03
N ASP A 57 -5.23 4.02 2.14
CA ASP A 57 -5.83 4.18 3.48
C ASP A 57 -5.51 5.55 4.07
N HIS A 58 -4.45 5.67 4.86
CA HIS A 58 -4.05 6.93 5.49
C HIS A 58 -2.83 7.55 4.81
N THR A 59 -2.82 8.88 4.79
CA THR A 59 -1.69 9.69 4.28
C THR A 59 -1.42 10.83 5.24
N PRO A 60 -0.15 11.26 5.45
CA PRO A 60 0.15 12.44 6.24
C PRO A 60 -0.59 13.69 5.73
N ALA A 61 -0.93 14.58 6.67
CA ALA A 61 -1.51 15.88 6.32
C ALA A 61 -0.47 16.75 5.60
N LEU A 62 -0.88 17.33 4.47
CA LEU A 62 -0.06 18.22 3.66
C LEU A 62 -0.42 19.68 3.93
N ASP A 63 0.55 20.59 3.82
CA ASP A 63 0.28 22.02 3.85
C ASP A 63 -0.11 22.50 2.45
N CYS A 64 -1.40 22.38 2.12
CA CYS A 64 -1.97 22.85 0.86
C CYS A 64 -3.48 23.09 0.97
N SER A 65 -4.09 23.62 -0.10
CA SER A 65 -5.53 23.95 -0.13
C SER A 65 -6.47 22.73 -0.10
N ALA A 66 -5.97 21.52 -0.39
CA ALA A 66 -6.77 20.30 -0.46
C ALA A 66 -5.96 19.08 0.07
N PRO A 67 -5.61 19.06 1.37
CA PRO A 67 -4.61 18.14 1.92
C PRO A 67 -4.98 16.66 1.75
N TRP A 68 -6.24 16.31 1.99
CA TRP A 68 -6.73 14.94 1.81
C TRP A 68 -6.64 14.50 0.35
N HIS A 69 -7.11 15.32 -0.59
CA HIS A 69 -7.08 14.99 -2.02
C HIS A 69 -5.64 14.85 -2.53
N ALA A 70 -4.73 15.73 -2.10
CA ALA A 70 -3.32 15.68 -2.48
C ALA A 70 -2.64 14.40 -1.97
N GLY A 71 -2.87 14.03 -0.71
CA GLY A 71 -2.35 12.79 -0.13
C GLY A 71 -2.87 11.55 -0.85
N MET A 72 -4.19 11.47 -1.08
CA MET A 72 -4.81 10.36 -1.80
C MET A 72 -4.32 10.27 -3.25
N ALA A 73 -4.18 11.40 -3.95
CA ALA A 73 -3.65 11.43 -5.30
C ALA A 73 -2.21 10.89 -5.37
N PHE A 74 -1.36 11.25 -4.40
CA PHE A 74 -0.01 10.68 -4.29
C PHE A 74 -0.04 9.17 -4.05
N ALA A 75 -0.85 8.70 -3.09
CA ALA A 75 -0.97 7.27 -2.78
C ALA A 75 -1.47 6.45 -3.99
N LEU A 76 -2.52 6.91 -4.67
CA LEU A 76 -3.05 6.28 -5.88
C LEU A 76 -2.03 6.26 -7.02
N GLY A 77 -1.32 7.37 -7.22
CA GLY A 77 -0.24 7.46 -8.21
C GLY A 77 0.87 6.45 -7.94
N TYR A 78 1.31 6.35 -6.68
CA TYR A 78 2.31 5.38 -6.25
C TYR A 78 1.83 3.93 -6.42
N MET A 79 0.60 3.61 -6.01
CA MET A 79 -0.01 2.29 -6.21
C MET A 79 -0.02 1.90 -7.69
N ARG A 80 -0.43 2.82 -8.57
CA ARG A 80 -0.44 2.61 -10.02
C ARG A 80 0.97 2.37 -10.56
N ALA A 81 1.97 3.10 -10.06
CA ALA A 81 3.36 2.89 -10.42
C ALA A 81 3.86 1.51 -9.97
N CYS A 82 3.51 1.04 -8.76
CA CYS A 82 3.83 -0.31 -8.30
C CYS A 82 3.22 -1.38 -9.21
N ILE A 83 1.92 -1.26 -9.55
CA ILE A 83 1.24 -2.20 -10.46
C ILE A 83 1.97 -2.26 -11.81
N GLN A 84 2.21 -1.10 -12.44
CA GLN A 84 2.93 -1.04 -13.72
C GLN A 84 4.35 -1.59 -13.63
N ALA A 85 5.03 -1.40 -12.50
CA ALA A 85 6.38 -1.92 -12.30
C ALA A 85 6.40 -3.44 -12.17
N VAL A 86 5.35 -4.07 -11.62
CA VAL A 86 5.30 -5.54 -11.49
C VAL A 86 4.78 -6.23 -12.75
N GLU A 87 3.89 -5.59 -13.51
CA GLU A 87 3.37 -6.15 -14.77
C GLU A 87 4.38 -6.12 -15.92
N ARG A 88 5.39 -5.25 -15.84
CA ARG A 88 6.42 -5.08 -16.89
C ARG A 88 7.68 -5.90 -16.66
N LEU A 89 7.80 -6.57 -15.52
CA LEU A 89 8.94 -7.40 -15.14
C LEU A 89 8.59 -8.89 -15.36
#